data_AF-A0A7K3S9D6-F1
#
_entry.id   AF-A0A7K3S9D6-F1
#
_cell.length_a   1.000
_cell.length_b   1.000
_cell.length_c   1.000
_cell.angle_alpha   90.00
_cell.angle_beta   90.00
_cell.angle_gamma   90.00
#
_symmetry.space_group_name_H-M   'P 1'
#
loop_
_entity.id
_entity.type
_entity.pdbx_description
1 polymer ?
#
loop_
_entity_poly.entity_id
_entity_poly.type
_entity_poly.pdbx_seq_one_letter_code
_entity_poly.pdbx_strand_id
1 'polypeptide(L)' 'MPAPHPAPSLLPHPGKVSSLGGRLTLDRDTTVRALPGAEQAADLLRTLVGHPAGLP' A
#
# COMPACT_ATOMS: atom_id res chain seq x y z
N MET A 1 -14.82 -4.64 -19.58
CA MET A 1 -14.47 -4.91 -18.18
C MET A 1 -13.01 -5.33 -18.15
N PRO A 2 -12.10 -4.63 -17.44
CA PRO A 2 -10.72 -5.09 -17.32
C PRO A 2 -10.69 -6.41 -16.56
N ALA A 3 -9.87 -7.34 -17.03
CA ALA A 3 -9.72 -8.66 -16.42
C ALA A 3 -9.24 -8.54 -14.96
N PRO A 4 -9.66 -9.43 -14.05
CA PRO A 4 -9.15 -9.44 -12.69
C PRO A 4 -7.64 -9.73 -12.75
N HIS A 5 -6.82 -8.73 -12.46
CA HIS A 5 -5.39 -8.92 -12.26
C HIS A 5 -5.19 -9.94 -11.13
N PRO A 6 -4.37 -10.99 -11.33
CA PRO A 6 -4.09 -11.95 -10.28
C PRO A 6 -3.51 -11.20 -9.08
N ALA A 7 -4.03 -11.50 -7.88
CA ALA A 7 -3.49 -10.92 -6.65
C ALA A 7 -2.02 -11.30 -6.52
N PRO A 8 -1.12 -10.35 -6.20
CA PRO A 8 0.29 -10.66 -6.00
C PRO A 8 0.44 -11.68 -4.87
N SER A 9 1.32 -12.67 -5.06
CA SER A 9 1.64 -13.64 -4.02
C SER A 9 2.35 -12.95 -2.86
N LEU A 10 1.78 -13.03 -1.66
CA LEU A 10 2.37 -12.47 -0.44
C LEU A 10 3.43 -13.43 0.11
N LEU A 11 4.68 -12.98 0.12
CA LEU A 11 5.81 -13.73 0.64
C LEU A 11 6.55 -12.91 1.71
N PRO A 12 6.82 -13.47 2.90
CA PRO A 12 6.36 -14.77 3.39
C PRO A 12 4.83 -14.82 3.57
N HIS A 13 4.27 -16.03 3.60
CA HIS A 13 2.82 -16.21 3.70
C HIS A 13 2.28 -15.74 5.05
N PRO A 14 1.38 -14.75 5.10
CA PRO A 14 0.69 -14.39 6.33
C PRO A 14 -0.16 -15.56 6.83
N GLY A 15 -0.20 -15.77 8.14
CA GLY A 15 -0.96 -16.88 8.75
C GLY A 15 -2.48 -16.80 8.53
N LYS A 16 -3.02 -15.60 8.30
CA LYS A 16 -4.43 -15.37 7.95
C LYS A 16 -4.55 -14.15 7.02
N VAL A 17 -5.42 -14.25 6.02
CA VAL A 17 -5.79 -13.16 5.09
C VAL A 17 -7.30 -13.21 4.88
N SER A 18 -7.94 -12.04 4.76
CA SER A 18 -9.35 -11.93 4.39
C SER A 18 -9.52 -10.80 3.37
N SER A 19 -10.17 -11.11 2.25
CA SER A 19 -10.42 -10.16 1.17
C SER A 19 -11.80 -9.52 1.34
N LEU A 20 -11.86 -8.19 1.48
CA LEU A 20 -13.11 -7.46 1.73
C LEU A 20 -13.85 -6.99 0.47
N GLY A 21 -13.42 -7.42 -0.73
CA GLY A 21 -13.98 -6.94 -1.99
C GLY A 21 -13.72 -5.45 -2.25
N GLY A 22 -14.02 -4.99 -3.46
CA GLY A 22 -13.78 -3.59 -3.86
C GLY A 22 -12.34 -3.28 -4.30
N ARG A 23 -12.08 -1.99 -4.57
CA ARG A 23 -10.77 -1.47 -4.97
C ARG A 23 -10.48 -0.15 -4.26
N LEU A 24 -9.28 -0.02 -3.70
CA LEU A 24 -8.73 1.22 -3.20
C LEU A 24 -7.73 1.76 -4.23
N THR A 25 -7.83 3.03 -4.58
CA THR A 25 -6.88 3.71 -5.46
C THR A 25 -6.14 4.76 -4.64
N LEU A 26 -4.82 4.84 -4.80
CA LEU A 26 -4.02 5.92 -4.22
C LEU A 26 -3.90 7.02 -5.26
N ASP A 27 -4.16 8.25 -4.85
CA ASP A 27 -4.10 9.45 -5.68
C ASP A 27 -3.18 10.51 -5.04
N ARG A 28 -2.99 11.63 -5.73
CA ARG A 28 -2.06 12.69 -5.29
C ARG A 28 -2.34 13.27 -3.90
N ASP A 29 -3.56 13.11 -3.39
CA ASP A 29 -3.97 13.62 -2.08
C ASP A 29 -3.81 12.56 -0.98
N THR A 30 -3.36 11.36 -1.34
CA THR A 30 -3.09 10.27 -0.41
C THR A 30 -1.84 10.56 0.42
N THR A 31 -1.97 10.48 1.75
CA THR A 31 -0.87 10.77 2.69
C THR A 31 -0.56 9.60 3.62
N VAL A 32 0.71 9.41 3.95
CA VAL A 32 1.17 8.43 4.95
C VAL A 32 1.20 9.08 6.32
N ARG A 33 0.46 8.53 7.28
CA ARG A 33 0.41 8.99 8.67
C ARG A 33 1.14 8.00 9.58
N ALA A 34 1.90 8.51 10.55
CA ALA A 34 2.63 7.72 11.54
C ALA A 34 2.00 7.90 12.93
N LEU A 35 1.98 6.83 13.71
CA LEU A 35 1.81 6.88 15.16
C LEU A 35 3.18 7.03 15.84
N PRO A 36 3.22 7.47 17.12
CA PRO A 36 4.47 7.55 17.87
C PRO A 36 5.25 6.23 17.83
N GLY A 37 6.52 6.28 17.42
CA GLY A 37 7.42 5.13 17.29
C GLY A 37 7.43 4.48 15.90
N ALA A 38 6.61 4.93 14.96
CA ALA A 38 6.54 4.43 13.59
C ALA A 38 7.06 5.43 12.54
N GLU A 39 7.66 6.54 12.95
CA GLU A 39 8.07 7.64 12.08
C GLU A 39 9.08 7.19 11.02
N GLN A 40 10.11 6.41 11.39
CA GLN A 40 11.09 5.90 10.44
C GLN A 40 10.47 4.98 9.38
N ALA A 41 9.50 4.15 9.78
CA ALA A 41 8.80 3.29 8.84
C ALA A 41 7.95 4.10 7.87
N ALA A 42 7.31 5.17 8.35
CA ALA A 42 6.55 6.08 7.50
C ALA A 42 7.44 6.85 6.53
N ASP A 43 8.62 7.30 6.95
CA ASP A 43 9.59 7.98 6.07
C ASP A 43 10.11 7.06 4.97
N LEU A 44 10.38 5.79 5.32
CA LEU A 44 10.74 4.78 4.34
C LEU A 44 9.62 4.54 3.33
N LEU A 45 8.36 4.43 3.79
CA LEU A 45 7.21 4.24 2.92
C LEU A 45 7.01 5.43 1.96
N ARG A 46 7.13 6.68 2.46
CA ARG A 46 7.07 7.88 1.61
C ARG A 46 8.13 7.85 0.51
N THR A 47 9.36 7.48 0.86
CA THR A 47 10.47 7.36 -0.09
C THR A 47 10.22 6.29 -1.15
N LEU A 48 9.72 5.12 -0.74
CA LEU A 48 9.52 3.96 -1.64
C LEU A 48 8.27 4.10 -2.53
N VAL A 49 7.22 4.73 -2.03
CA VAL A 49 5.92 4.82 -2.73
C VAL A 49 5.77 6.13 -3.50
N GLY A 50 6.37 7.23 -3.04
CA GLY A 50 6.26 8.57 -3.64
C GLY A 50 6.51 8.58 -5.14
N HIS A 51 7.72 8.20 -5.54
CA HIS A 51 8.12 8.24 -6.95
C HIS A 51 7.34 7.25 -7.86
N PRO A 52 7.19 5.96 -7.52
CA PRO A 52 6.50 5.01 -8.40
C PRO A 52 4.97 5.14 -8.41
N ALA A 53 4.34 5.77 -7.40
CA ALA A 53 2.89 5.97 -7.35
C ALA A 53 2.45 7.39 -7.75
N GLY A 54 3.38 8.29 -8.09
CA GLY A 54 3.06 9.68 -8.41
C GLY A 54 2.54 10.49 -7.22
N LEU A 55 2.92 10.07 -6.01
CA LEU A 55 2.60 10.74 -4.75
C LEU A 55 3.74 11.71 -4.37
N PRO A 56 3.44 12.85 -3.74
CA PRO A 56 4.46 13.82 -3.33
C PRO A 56 5.48 13.26 -2.33
#